data_AF-A0A2P5B9A1-F1
#
_entry.id   AF-A0A2P5B9A1-F1
#
_cell.length_a   1.000
_cell.length_b   1.000
_cell.length_c   1.000
_cell.angle_alpha   90.00
_cell.angle_beta   90.00
_cell.angle_gamma   90.00
#
_symmetry.space_group_name_H-M   'P 1'
#
loop_
_entity.id
_entity.type
_entity.pdbx_description
1 polymer ?
#
loop_
_entity_poly.entity_id
_entity_poly.type
_entity_poly.pdbx_seq_one_letter_code
_entity_poly.pdbx_strand_id
1 'polypeptide(L)'
;TTARTFAAMDQRCKDLDRLCKTAEDTYANNPLDADNLTTWAGALVDLGRYQATVPKSVKMTKDAISKLEEALLVKPKKYDTICLLGKAHTFLALYTPDLEKATEYFVTATEYIQQAIDKEPGNAFYRESLRKVDLIREIR
;
A
#
# COMPACT_ATOMS: atom_id res chain seq x y z
N THR A 1 -30.04 -2.15 2.90
CA THR A 1 -28.69 -2.28 3.47
C THR A 1 -27.60 -2.35 2.40
N THR A 2 -27.77 -3.09 1.29
CA THR A 2 -26.80 -3.24 0.18
C THR A 2 -26.53 -1.96 -0.65
N ALA A 3 -27.57 -1.16 -0.95
CA ALA A 3 -27.41 0.08 -1.75
C ALA A 3 -26.58 1.16 -1.04
N ARG A 4 -26.69 1.25 0.30
CA ARG A 4 -25.90 2.18 1.11
C ARG A 4 -24.41 1.82 1.12
N THR A 5 -24.09 0.53 1.08
CA THR A 5 -22.71 0.03 1.00
C THR A 5 -22.08 0.33 -0.36
N PHE A 6 -22.83 0.14 -1.46
CA PHE A 6 -22.35 0.45 -2.80
C PHE A 6 -22.10 1.96 -2.98
N ALA A 7 -23.02 2.81 -2.54
CA ALA A 7 -22.84 4.26 -2.59
C ALA A 7 -21.63 4.73 -1.76
N ALA A 8 -21.39 4.12 -0.59
CA ALA A 8 -20.22 4.42 0.23
C ALA A 8 -18.90 3.99 -0.44
N MET A 9 -18.90 2.85 -1.15
CA MET A 9 -17.73 2.40 -1.93
C MET A 9 -17.44 3.32 -3.11
N ASP A 10 -18.47 3.73 -3.85
CA ASP A 10 -18.33 4.67 -4.97
C ASP A 10 -17.81 6.03 -4.51
N GLN A 11 -18.35 6.55 -3.39
CA GLN A 11 -17.86 7.79 -2.81
C GLN A 11 -16.39 7.67 -2.37
N ARG A 12 -16.02 6.57 -1.70
CA ARG A 12 -14.64 6.33 -1.30
C ARG A 12 -13.68 6.28 -2.50
N CYS A 13 -14.08 5.66 -3.60
CA CYS A 13 -13.28 5.63 -4.82
C CYS A 13 -13.02 7.04 -5.36
N LYS A 14 -14.07 7.88 -5.43
CA LYS A 14 -13.95 9.29 -5.87
C LYS A 14 -13.05 10.11 -4.95
N ASP A 15 -13.14 9.89 -3.65
CA ASP A 15 -12.30 10.60 -2.67
C ASP A 15 -10.82 10.19 -2.81
N LEU A 16 -10.55 8.89 -3.02
CA LEU A 16 -9.19 8.38 -3.29
C LEU A 16 -8.62 8.91 -4.60
N ASP A 17 -9.41 8.97 -5.67
CA ASP A 17 -9.02 9.57 -6.95
C ASP A 17 -8.63 11.04 -6.77
N ARG A 18 -9.42 11.81 -6.02
CA ARG A 18 -9.13 13.22 -5.73
C ARG A 18 -7.86 13.39 -4.90
N LEU A 19 -7.64 12.49 -3.93
CA LEU A 19 -6.40 12.46 -3.15
C LEU A 19 -5.19 12.19 -4.03
N CYS A 20 -5.27 11.23 -4.95
CA CYS A 20 -4.19 10.95 -5.91
C CYS A 20 -3.87 12.17 -6.78
N LYS A 21 -4.88 12.84 -7.32
CA LYS A 21 -4.69 14.05 -8.14
C LYS A 21 -4.04 15.19 -7.36
N THR A 22 -4.53 15.46 -6.15
CA THR A 22 -3.95 16.48 -5.28
C THR A 22 -2.50 16.17 -4.93
N ALA A 23 -2.20 14.89 -4.66
CA ALA A 23 -0.86 14.47 -4.33
C ALA A 23 0.10 14.51 -5.53
N GLU A 24 -0.40 14.22 -6.73
CA GLU A 24 0.33 14.38 -8.00
C GLU A 24 0.65 15.85 -8.28
N ASP A 25 -0.32 16.76 -8.12
CA ASP A 25 -0.11 18.20 -8.25
C ASP A 25 0.92 18.71 -7.21
N THR A 26 0.84 18.19 -5.99
CA THR A 26 1.79 18.52 -4.92
C THR A 26 3.19 18.00 -5.25
N TYR A 27 3.30 16.79 -5.80
CA TYR A 27 4.57 16.21 -6.23
C TYR A 27 5.22 17.00 -7.38
N ALA A 28 4.43 17.50 -8.33
CA ALA A 28 4.94 18.35 -9.42
C ALA A 28 5.59 19.63 -8.88
N ASN A 29 5.11 20.16 -7.75
CA ASN A 29 5.68 21.34 -7.09
C ASN A 29 6.80 21.01 -6.11
N ASN A 30 6.71 19.88 -5.39
CA ASN A 30 7.69 19.44 -4.41
C ASN A 30 7.85 17.90 -4.43
N PRO A 31 8.74 17.36 -5.27
CA PRO A 31 8.93 15.91 -5.39
C PRO A 31 9.64 15.29 -4.17
N LEU A 32 10.18 16.11 -3.27
CA LEU A 32 10.88 15.66 -2.06
C LEU A 32 9.96 15.69 -0.82
N ASP A 33 8.65 15.87 -0.99
CA ASP A 33 7.70 15.76 0.11
C ASP A 33 7.41 14.29 0.42
N ALA A 34 8.16 13.73 1.37
CA ALA A 34 8.00 12.35 1.81
C ALA A 34 6.60 12.06 2.39
N ASP A 35 5.95 13.04 3.03
CA ASP A 35 4.63 12.83 3.62
C ASP A 35 3.54 12.81 2.53
N ASN A 36 3.66 13.67 1.52
CA ASN A 36 2.81 13.63 0.33
C ASN A 36 2.99 12.32 -0.45
N LEU A 37 4.23 11.88 -0.67
CA LEU A 37 4.54 10.62 -1.36
C LEU A 37 3.92 9.40 -0.66
N THR A 38 4.04 9.33 0.67
CA THR A 38 3.43 8.24 1.46
C THR A 38 1.90 8.29 1.40
N THR A 39 1.31 9.50 1.45
CA THR A 39 -0.14 9.68 1.31
C THR A 39 -0.62 9.25 -0.08
N TRP A 40 0.11 9.65 -1.12
CA TRP A 40 -0.19 9.28 -2.51
C TRP A 40 -0.16 7.77 -2.69
N ALA A 41 0.90 7.12 -2.24
CA ALA A 41 1.05 5.67 -2.32
C ALA A 41 -0.06 4.94 -1.56
N GLY A 42 -0.42 5.42 -0.36
CA GLY A 42 -1.51 4.85 0.42
C GLY A 42 -2.85 4.92 -0.33
N ALA A 43 -3.13 6.05 -0.96
CA ALA A 43 -4.33 6.22 -1.78
C ALA A 43 -4.32 5.29 -3.01
N LEU A 44 -3.18 5.16 -3.70
CA LEU A 44 -3.02 4.26 -4.85
C LEU A 44 -3.25 2.78 -4.48
N VAL A 45 -2.71 2.32 -3.35
CA VAL A 45 -2.90 0.94 -2.86
C VAL A 45 -4.37 0.68 -2.54
N ASP A 46 -5.03 1.60 -1.84
CA ASP A 46 -6.45 1.45 -1.51
C ASP A 46 -7.33 1.51 -2.76
N LEU A 47 -7.04 2.40 -3.69
CA LEU A 47 -7.75 2.55 -4.97
C LEU A 47 -7.57 1.30 -5.87
N GLY A 48 -6.39 0.68 -5.82
CA GLY A 48 -6.10 -0.59 -6.51
C GLY A 48 -7.08 -1.71 -6.16
N ARG A 49 -7.64 -1.73 -4.94
CA ARG A 49 -8.62 -2.75 -4.51
C ARG A 49 -9.98 -2.62 -5.18
N TYR A 50 -10.30 -1.43 -5.69
CA TYR A 50 -11.57 -1.13 -6.34
C TYR A 50 -11.48 -1.21 -7.87
N GLN A 51 -10.31 -1.54 -8.41
CA GLN A 51 -10.14 -1.66 -9.85
C GLN A 51 -10.86 -2.89 -10.39
N ALA A 52 -11.43 -2.74 -11.58
CA ALA A 52 -12.21 -3.80 -12.23
C ALA A 52 -11.37 -5.02 -12.66
N THR A 53 -10.04 -4.87 -12.78
CA THR A 53 -9.16 -5.95 -13.25
C THR A 53 -7.86 -6.02 -12.46
N VAL A 54 -7.38 -7.25 -12.25
CA VAL A 54 -6.12 -7.53 -11.56
C VAL A 54 -4.92 -6.77 -12.16
N PRO A 55 -4.74 -6.68 -13.50
CA PRO A 55 -3.63 -5.92 -14.07
C PRO A 55 -3.63 -4.43 -13.68
N LYS A 56 -4.82 -3.80 -13.56
CA LYS A 56 -4.93 -2.41 -13.10
C LYS A 56 -4.55 -2.31 -11.63
N SER A 57 -5.08 -3.19 -10.77
CA SER A 57 -4.72 -3.26 -9.34
C SER A 57 -3.21 -3.42 -9.13
N VAL A 58 -2.59 -4.34 -9.88
CA VAL A 58 -1.14 -4.59 -9.84
C VAL A 58 -0.36 -3.37 -10.28
N LYS A 59 -0.77 -2.71 -11.38
CA LYS A 59 -0.10 -1.48 -11.84
C LYS A 59 -0.12 -0.40 -10.76
N MET A 60 -1.28 -0.10 -10.18
CA MET A 60 -1.39 0.92 -9.14
C MET A 60 -0.58 0.58 -7.89
N THR A 61 -0.51 -0.70 -7.54
CA THR A 61 0.32 -1.17 -6.41
C THR A 61 1.81 -0.96 -6.69
N LYS A 62 2.28 -1.21 -7.93
CA LYS A 62 3.66 -0.94 -8.33
C LYS A 62 3.96 0.56 -8.35
N ASP A 63 3.06 1.37 -8.87
CA ASP A 63 3.19 2.83 -8.87
C ASP A 63 3.29 3.35 -7.42
N ALA A 64 2.49 2.78 -6.50
CA ALA A 64 2.58 3.10 -5.08
C ALA A 64 3.93 2.71 -4.46
N ILE A 65 4.47 1.53 -4.77
CA ILE A 65 5.79 1.08 -4.29
C ILE A 65 6.87 2.08 -4.72
N SER A 66 6.87 2.50 -5.99
CA SER A 66 7.82 3.51 -6.49
C SER A 66 7.76 4.80 -5.66
N LYS A 67 6.57 5.28 -5.32
CA LYS A 67 6.41 6.51 -4.50
C LYS A 67 6.85 6.32 -3.05
N LEU A 68 6.68 5.13 -2.48
CA LEU A 68 7.17 4.83 -1.13
C LEU A 68 8.69 4.72 -1.10
N GLU A 69 9.30 4.12 -2.11
CA GLU A 69 10.76 4.06 -2.26
C GLU A 69 11.35 5.47 -2.39
N GLU A 70 10.75 6.33 -3.23
CA GLU A 70 11.10 7.76 -3.30
C GLU A 70 10.97 8.45 -1.93
N ALA A 71 9.89 8.19 -1.18
CA ALA A 71 9.69 8.76 0.15
C ALA A 71 10.77 8.32 1.14
N LEU A 72 11.25 7.07 1.06
CA LEU A 72 12.32 6.56 1.90
C LEU A 72 13.69 7.08 1.51
N LEU A 73 13.93 7.42 0.24
CA LEU A 73 15.16 8.13 -0.15
C LEU A 73 15.24 9.51 0.51
N VAL A 74 14.11 10.20 0.64
CA VAL A 74 14.03 11.49 1.34
C VAL A 74 14.09 11.31 2.86
N LYS A 75 13.30 10.38 3.41
CA LYS A 75 13.18 10.15 4.85
C LYS A 75 13.32 8.66 5.17
N PRO A 76 14.56 8.15 5.33
CA PRO A 76 14.82 6.72 5.53
C PRO A 76 14.21 6.12 6.80
N LYS A 77 13.93 6.94 7.82
CA LYS A 77 13.37 6.52 9.11
C LYS A 77 11.88 6.82 9.24
N LYS A 78 11.12 6.67 8.14
CA LYS A 78 9.67 6.86 8.09
C LYS A 78 8.97 5.49 8.17
N TYR A 79 8.81 4.97 9.39
CA TYR A 79 8.38 3.59 9.64
C TYR A 79 6.96 3.26 9.16
N ASP A 80 6.07 4.27 9.09
CA ASP A 80 4.76 4.18 8.45
C ASP A 80 4.87 3.89 6.95
N THR A 81 5.86 4.47 6.27
CA THR A 81 6.15 4.22 4.85
C THR A 81 6.71 2.82 4.65
N ILE A 82 7.61 2.39 5.53
CA ILE A 82 8.16 1.03 5.52
C ILE A 82 7.02 0.00 5.71
N CYS A 83 6.14 0.21 6.68
CA CYS A 83 4.98 -0.67 6.86
C CYS A 83 4.06 -0.68 5.63
N LEU A 84 3.85 0.48 5.01
CA LEU A 84 3.03 0.59 3.80
C LEU A 84 3.65 -0.11 2.58
N LEU A 85 4.99 -0.13 2.46
CA LEU A 85 5.69 -0.97 1.46
C LEU A 85 5.35 -2.44 1.66
N GLY A 86 5.44 -2.91 2.89
CA GLY A 86 5.12 -4.31 3.17
C GLY A 86 3.68 -4.66 2.80
N LYS A 87 2.71 -3.78 3.12
CA LYS A 87 1.32 -3.94 2.68
C LYS A 87 1.17 -3.97 1.15
N ALA A 88 1.90 -3.12 0.43
CA ALA A 88 1.87 -3.10 -1.03
C ALA A 88 2.43 -4.41 -1.62
N HIS A 89 3.53 -4.92 -1.06
CA HIS A 89 4.06 -6.24 -1.42
C HIS A 89 3.09 -7.38 -1.11
N THR A 90 2.34 -7.32 -0.01
CA THR A 90 1.27 -8.30 0.27
C THR A 90 0.18 -8.30 -0.81
N PHE A 91 -0.20 -7.12 -1.32
CA PHE A 91 -1.14 -7.04 -2.45
C PHE A 91 -0.54 -7.59 -3.75
N LEU A 92 0.74 -7.30 -4.04
CA LEU A 92 1.41 -7.89 -5.20
C LEU A 92 1.48 -9.41 -5.09
N ALA A 93 1.80 -9.94 -3.91
CA ALA A 93 1.78 -11.37 -3.65
C ALA A 93 0.39 -11.92 -3.99
N LEU A 94 -0.68 -11.42 -3.35
CA LEU A 94 -2.06 -11.86 -3.58
C LEU A 94 -2.45 -11.94 -5.07
N TYR A 95 -2.04 -10.96 -5.87
CA TYR A 95 -2.43 -10.87 -7.29
C TYR A 95 -1.47 -11.57 -8.27
N THR A 96 -0.33 -12.06 -7.80
CA THR A 96 0.65 -12.78 -8.64
C THR A 96 0.26 -14.25 -8.70
N PRO A 97 -0.07 -14.85 -9.87
CA PRO A 97 -0.47 -16.27 -9.93
C PRO A 97 0.66 -17.26 -9.61
N ASP A 98 1.89 -16.89 -9.97
CA ASP A 98 3.09 -17.67 -9.69
C ASP A 98 3.34 -17.75 -8.17
N LEU A 99 3.38 -18.97 -7.63
CA LEU A 99 3.49 -19.22 -6.19
C LEU A 99 4.88 -18.91 -5.65
N GLU A 100 5.94 -19.17 -6.42
CA GLU A 100 7.32 -18.90 -6.00
C GLU A 100 7.52 -17.39 -5.91
N LYS A 101 7.16 -16.67 -6.96
CA LYS A 101 7.25 -15.20 -6.99
C LYS A 101 6.36 -14.53 -5.94
N ALA A 102 5.18 -15.09 -5.68
CA ALA A 102 4.34 -14.58 -4.61
C ALA A 102 4.92 -14.81 -3.22
N THR A 103 5.60 -15.94 -3.02
CA THR A 103 6.31 -16.24 -1.78
C THR A 103 7.42 -15.22 -1.54
N GLU A 104 8.19 -14.87 -2.58
CA GLU A 104 9.18 -13.78 -2.50
C GLU A 104 8.54 -12.48 -2.04
N TYR A 105 7.40 -12.08 -2.63
CA TYR A 105 6.69 -10.88 -2.20
C TYR A 105 6.18 -10.96 -0.75
N PHE A 106 5.72 -12.11 -0.27
CA PHE A 106 5.32 -12.27 1.13
C PHE A 106 6.52 -12.17 2.08
N VAL A 107 7.67 -12.72 1.70
CA VAL A 107 8.92 -12.59 2.49
C VAL A 107 9.30 -11.12 2.59
N THR A 108 9.38 -10.41 1.46
CA THR A 108 9.68 -8.97 1.43
C THR A 108 8.64 -8.16 2.23
N ALA A 109 7.35 -8.52 2.16
CA ALA A 109 6.31 -7.85 2.93
C ALA A 109 6.53 -7.99 4.44
N THR A 110 6.81 -9.20 4.90
CA THR A 110 7.11 -9.51 6.31
C THR A 110 8.34 -8.77 6.78
N GLU A 111 9.42 -8.76 6.00
CA GLU A 111 10.66 -8.05 6.36
C GLU A 111 10.43 -6.55 6.59
N TYR A 112 9.71 -5.88 5.69
CA TYR A 112 9.41 -4.46 5.86
C TYR A 112 8.52 -4.19 7.08
N ILE A 113 7.45 -4.97 7.27
CA ILE A 113 6.55 -4.77 8.41
C ILE A 113 7.27 -5.07 9.72
N GLN A 114 8.10 -6.11 9.76
CA GLN A 114 8.89 -6.44 10.95
C GLN A 114 9.88 -5.33 11.31
N GLN A 115 10.56 -4.72 10.33
CA GLN A 115 11.40 -3.55 10.57
C GLN A 115 10.64 -2.40 11.22
N ALA A 116 9.39 -2.14 10.80
CA ALA A 116 8.56 -1.12 11.41
C ALA A 116 8.15 -1.49 12.85
N ILE A 117 7.81 -2.77 13.11
CA ILE A 117 7.49 -3.29 14.44
C ILE A 117 8.69 -3.22 15.38
N ASP A 118 9.88 -3.59 14.93
CA ASP A 118 11.09 -3.57 15.75
C ASP A 118 11.44 -2.16 16.23
N LYS A 119 11.01 -1.14 15.48
CA LYS A 119 11.22 0.27 15.81
C LYS A 119 10.09 0.87 16.63
N GLU A 120 8.85 0.48 16.35
CA GLU A 120 7.67 0.94 17.10
C GLU A 120 6.81 -0.26 17.54
N PRO A 121 7.27 -1.06 18.51
CA PRO A 121 6.61 -2.32 18.87
C PRO A 121 5.23 -2.11 19.47
N GLY A 122 4.94 -0.91 19.99
CA GLY A 122 3.63 -0.51 20.50
C GLY A 122 2.59 -0.24 19.41
N ASN A 123 3.00 -0.04 18.16
CA ASN A 123 2.10 0.34 17.07
C ASN A 123 1.18 -0.82 16.65
N ALA A 124 -0.10 -0.72 17.02
CA ALA A 124 -1.10 -1.74 16.72
C ALA A 124 -1.33 -1.91 15.21
N PHE A 125 -1.16 -0.85 14.41
CA PHE A 125 -1.36 -0.90 12.97
C PHE A 125 -0.31 -1.77 12.27
N TYR A 126 0.95 -1.75 12.74
CA TYR A 126 2.00 -2.59 12.15
C TYR A 126 1.78 -4.06 12.45
N ARG A 127 1.45 -4.39 13.71
CA ARG A 127 1.13 -5.78 14.11
C ARG A 127 -0.09 -6.32 13.35
N GLU A 128 -1.11 -5.50 13.16
CA GLU A 128 -2.28 -5.87 12.35
C GLU A 128 -1.91 -6.08 10.88
N SER A 129 -0.98 -5.28 10.35
CA SER A 129 -0.48 -5.47 8.99
C SER A 129 0.25 -6.81 8.85
N LEU A 130 1.10 -7.19 9.81
CA LEU A 130 1.79 -8.47 9.81
C LEU A 130 0.81 -9.65 9.87
N ARG A 131 -0.18 -9.59 10.77
CA ARG A 131 -1.24 -10.62 10.86
C ARG A 131 -1.97 -10.83 9.54
N LYS A 132 -2.21 -9.75 8.78
CA LYS A 132 -2.83 -9.86 7.46
C LYS A 132 -1.92 -10.54 6.44
N VAL A 133 -0.60 -10.32 6.50
CA VAL A 133 0.35 -11.03 5.63
C VAL A 133 0.27 -12.53 5.89
N ASP A 134 0.33 -12.94 7.15
CA ASP A 134 0.24 -14.36 7.52
C ASP A 134 -1.09 -14.98 7.09
N LEU A 135 -2.20 -14.30 7.37
CA LEU A 135 -3.54 -14.77 6.96
C LEU A 135 -3.67 -14.94 5.45
N ILE A 136 -3.21 -13.95 4.66
CA ILE A 136 -3.31 -14.01 3.20
C ILE A 136 -2.40 -15.12 2.64
N ARG A 137 -1.23 -15.33 3.25
CA ARG A 137 -0.32 -16.41 2.87
C ARG A 137 -0.92 -17.80 3.13
N GLU A 138 -1.68 -17.97 4.21
CA GLU A 138 -2.33 -19.25 4.56
C GLU A 138 -3.52 -19.60 3.66
N ILE A 139 -4.25 -18.60 3.18
CA ILE A 139 -5.46 -18.81 2.35
C ILE A 139 -5.11 -19.17 0.91
N ARG A 140 -3.89 -18.89 0.49
CA ARG A 140 -3.43 -19.05 -0.89
C ARG A 140 -2.80 -20.41 -1.13
#